data_AF-N6VLN3-F1
#
_entry.id   AF-N6VLN3-F1
#
_cell.length_a   1.000
_cell.length_b   1.000
_cell.length_c   1.000
_cell.angle_alpha   90.00
_cell.angle_beta   90.00
_cell.angle_gamma   90.00
#
_symmetry.space_group_name_H-M   'P 1'
#
loop_
_entity.id
_entity.type
_entity.pdbx_description
1 polymer ?
#
loop_
_entity_poly.entity_id
_entity_poly.type
_entity_poly.pdbx_seq_one_letter_code
_entity_poly.pdbx_strand_id
1 'polypeptide(L)'
;MRCSLFSFVLTMAFLCLFSLPTLAKTIREKAINQSESIQRQQTQEQRFQQLHRRNKTQGISLPDDDTTTLHDASRSKICLIIKSIALIGARLISYRDLHGSISRWEGRCLGIDDINKVLKAVTMLYVKRGYIAVRAYLPEQDLRGGHLKIIVVEGRVEDIILDGHKVERKDRSEITTAFPNLIGHPANLRAIEQGLDQINRLFSRQATLNLEAGKVSGGSILDLHIVKQKPWSFTVSSDNLGAQATGLYQTRLSFSFDDLFASNDQWSFSYQRSMDGGVYHFTDERPNSDTVTGSFSIPYGYWTAGFDGTWSQYHSSVKGIFSDILTSGKSLSLTPWISRVIARDQEGKTWLTGRLTWKYADNFILGSRIDVSSRKLAFATFEFDHMHQWLGGELNVYLGFHRGLAILDTYDDKEQENVSSNAPKGQFRKWSFSLGYVRPFSFHSYHFRYNTLLSGQWSPDTLFGSEQISLGGNSSVRGVREAVYYGNNGVFWRNELSLLLPGFTSERDRKLMSQFSPYLAFDLGAVTDDASKNSFGGRLVGATLGFHAAGEMMDVDLSYSNLLKASTPLEKGNRGRVLQVRALLRF
;
A
#
# COMPACT_ATOMS: atom_id res chain seq x y z
N MET A 1 -75.50 -25.71 -6.26
CA MET A 1 -74.44 -24.75 -6.61
C MET A 1 -73.80 -24.01 -5.40
N ARG A 2 -73.82 -24.56 -4.17
CA ARG A 2 -73.16 -23.91 -3.00
C ARG A 2 -71.97 -24.69 -2.41
N CYS A 3 -71.66 -25.88 -2.93
CA CYS A 3 -70.58 -26.72 -2.40
C CYS A 3 -69.22 -26.58 -3.14
N SER A 4 -69.17 -25.99 -4.35
CA SER A 4 -67.90 -25.87 -5.09
C SER A 4 -67.09 -24.60 -4.79
N LEU A 5 -67.73 -23.52 -4.30
CA LEU A 5 -67.01 -22.30 -3.93
C LEU A 5 -66.15 -22.47 -2.66
N PHE A 6 -66.64 -23.24 -1.69
CA PHE A 6 -65.93 -23.42 -0.42
C PHE A 6 -64.66 -24.26 -0.59
N SER A 7 -64.70 -25.28 -1.45
CA SER A 7 -63.52 -26.09 -1.75
C SER A 7 -62.47 -25.30 -2.54
N PHE A 8 -62.87 -24.39 -3.43
CA PHE A 8 -61.94 -23.59 -4.22
C PHE A 8 -61.19 -22.53 -3.39
N VAL A 9 -61.88 -21.90 -2.43
CA VAL A 9 -61.29 -20.93 -1.49
C VAL A 9 -60.32 -21.62 -0.53
N LEU A 10 -60.62 -22.84 -0.06
CA LEU A 10 -59.74 -23.59 0.82
C LEU A 10 -58.45 -24.05 0.11
N THR A 11 -58.54 -24.46 -1.16
CA THR A 11 -57.33 -24.78 -1.96
C THR A 11 -56.49 -23.56 -2.30
N MET A 12 -57.08 -22.37 -2.55
CA MET A 12 -56.31 -21.13 -2.76
C MET A 12 -55.63 -20.65 -1.48
N ALA A 13 -56.29 -20.77 -0.32
CA ALA A 13 -55.68 -20.45 0.97
C ALA A 13 -54.51 -21.41 1.31
N PHE A 14 -54.63 -22.69 0.95
CA PHE A 14 -53.56 -23.67 1.13
C PHE A 14 -52.37 -23.42 0.18
N LEU A 15 -52.61 -23.03 -1.06
CA LEU A 15 -51.54 -22.65 -2.02
C LEU A 15 -50.80 -21.37 -1.64
N CYS A 16 -51.45 -20.39 -1.00
CA CYS A 16 -50.77 -19.20 -0.45
C CYS A 16 -49.88 -19.50 0.78
N LEU A 17 -50.21 -20.54 1.55
CA LEU A 17 -49.41 -20.97 2.72
C LEU A 17 -48.09 -21.65 2.33
N PHE A 18 -48.01 -22.24 1.13
CA PHE A 18 -46.78 -22.87 0.63
C PHE A 18 -45.80 -21.88 -0.05
N SER A 19 -46.17 -20.62 -0.27
CA SER A 19 -45.28 -19.55 -0.79
C SER A 19 -44.61 -18.66 0.29
N LEU A 20 -44.92 -18.88 1.57
CA LEU A 20 -44.33 -18.15 2.70
C LEU A 20 -42.85 -18.50 3.01
N PRO A 21 -42.34 -19.75 2.86
CA PRO A 21 -40.95 -20.05 3.23
C PRO A 21 -39.93 -19.40 2.29
N THR A 22 -40.30 -19.14 1.03
CA THR A 22 -39.44 -18.45 0.06
C THR A 22 -39.21 -16.98 0.43
N LEU A 23 -40.22 -16.30 0.97
CA LEU A 23 -40.16 -14.86 1.26
C LEU A 23 -39.42 -14.56 2.58
N ALA A 24 -39.61 -15.40 3.61
CA ALA A 24 -38.85 -15.32 4.86
C ALA A 24 -37.35 -15.58 4.66
N LYS A 25 -37.02 -16.48 3.72
CA LYS A 25 -35.63 -16.78 3.33
C LYS A 25 -34.96 -15.56 2.69
N THR A 26 -35.65 -14.83 1.81
CA THR A 26 -35.14 -13.63 1.12
C THR A 26 -34.83 -12.48 2.08
N ILE A 27 -35.67 -12.28 3.10
CA ILE A 27 -35.47 -11.23 4.10
C ILE A 27 -34.29 -11.55 5.03
N ARG A 28 -34.18 -12.80 5.50
CA ARG A 28 -33.05 -13.26 6.29
C ARG A 28 -31.73 -13.15 5.51
N GLU A 29 -31.74 -13.52 4.23
CA GLU A 29 -30.60 -13.36 3.32
C GLU A 29 -30.24 -11.87 3.14
N LYS A 30 -31.22 -10.98 2.96
CA LYS A 30 -30.99 -9.54 2.85
C LYS A 30 -30.37 -8.94 4.13
N ALA A 31 -30.79 -9.40 5.31
CA ALA A 31 -30.23 -9.00 6.59
C ALA A 31 -28.79 -9.53 6.79
N ILE A 32 -28.52 -10.79 6.45
CA ILE A 32 -27.17 -11.38 6.49
C ILE A 32 -26.25 -10.63 5.53
N ASN A 33 -26.72 -10.31 4.33
CA ASN A 33 -25.95 -9.58 3.32
C ASN A 33 -25.51 -8.19 3.78
N GLN A 34 -26.28 -7.51 4.65
CA GLN A 34 -25.88 -6.21 5.21
C GLN A 34 -24.70 -6.32 6.18
N SER A 35 -24.65 -7.40 6.97
CA SER A 35 -23.51 -7.64 7.87
C SER A 35 -22.22 -7.85 7.08
N GLU A 36 -22.31 -8.62 6.01
CA GLU A 36 -21.17 -8.96 5.17
C GLU A 36 -20.76 -7.78 4.29
N SER A 37 -21.68 -6.91 3.85
CA SER A 37 -21.36 -5.75 3.03
C SER A 37 -20.44 -4.76 3.75
N ILE A 38 -20.64 -4.53 5.06
CA ILE A 38 -19.76 -3.65 5.85
C ILE A 38 -18.37 -4.26 5.96
N GLN A 39 -18.26 -5.55 6.27
CA GLN A 39 -16.96 -6.23 6.38
C GLN A 39 -16.22 -6.26 5.04
N ARG A 40 -16.95 -6.42 3.93
CA ARG A 40 -16.39 -6.31 2.57
C ARG A 40 -15.91 -4.89 2.29
N GLN A 41 -16.71 -3.88 2.64
CA GLN A 41 -16.33 -2.47 2.47
C GLN A 41 -15.05 -2.15 3.26
N GLN A 42 -14.95 -2.60 4.50
CA GLN A 42 -13.74 -2.43 5.31
C GLN A 42 -12.52 -3.13 4.70
N THR A 43 -12.70 -4.38 4.25
CA THR A 43 -11.63 -5.13 3.58
C THR A 43 -11.20 -4.44 2.28
N GLN A 44 -12.14 -3.87 1.52
CA GLN A 44 -11.85 -3.07 0.34
C GLN A 44 -11.13 -1.76 0.67
N GLU A 45 -11.53 -1.04 1.71
CA GLU A 45 -10.87 0.19 2.16
C GLU A 45 -9.43 -0.10 2.60
N GLN A 46 -9.20 -1.16 3.39
CA GLN A 46 -7.86 -1.58 3.79
C GLN A 46 -7.00 -1.91 2.57
N ARG A 47 -7.53 -2.66 1.60
CA ARG A 47 -6.83 -2.95 0.34
C ARG A 47 -6.53 -1.67 -0.44
N PHE A 48 -7.50 -0.78 -0.56
CA PHE A 48 -7.31 0.49 -1.27
C PHE A 48 -6.23 1.37 -0.60
N GLN A 49 -6.21 1.42 0.74
CA GLN A 49 -5.17 2.11 1.49
C GLN A 49 -3.79 1.45 1.32
N GLN A 50 -3.71 0.11 1.31
CA GLN A 50 -2.46 -0.59 1.02
C GLN A 50 -1.92 -0.24 -0.37
N LEU A 51 -2.81 -0.08 -1.36
CA LEU A 51 -2.43 0.33 -2.72
C LEU A 51 -1.94 1.78 -2.80
N HIS A 52 -2.39 2.66 -1.90
CA HIS A 52 -2.02 4.08 -1.88
C HIS A 52 -0.92 4.45 -0.88
N ARG A 53 -0.56 3.58 0.08
CA ARG A 53 0.37 3.87 1.19
C ARG A 53 1.84 4.09 0.77
N ARG A 54 2.17 4.16 -0.52
CA ARG A 54 3.55 4.20 -1.02
C ARG A 54 3.66 5.22 -2.13
N ASN A 55 4.19 6.39 -1.79
CA ASN A 55 4.56 7.44 -2.75
C ASN A 55 5.46 8.46 -2.06
N LYS A 56 6.73 8.09 -1.89
CA LYS A 56 7.90 8.98 -1.92
C LYS A 56 9.14 8.16 -1.55
N THR A 57 9.89 7.76 -2.56
CA THR A 57 11.32 7.52 -2.36
C THR A 57 12.02 8.82 -2.76
N GLN A 58 12.66 9.49 -1.80
CA GLN A 58 13.53 10.62 -2.13
C GLN A 58 14.92 10.06 -2.44
N GLY A 59 15.41 10.35 -3.65
CA GLY A 59 16.76 10.00 -4.04
C GLY A 59 17.79 10.82 -3.24
N ILE A 60 18.90 10.18 -2.87
CA ILE A 60 20.08 10.87 -2.34
C ILE A 60 20.80 11.49 -3.54
N SER A 61 20.94 12.82 -3.54
CA SER A 61 21.86 13.50 -4.46
C SER A 61 23.29 13.23 -3.98
N LEU A 62 24.00 12.33 -4.67
CA LEU A 62 25.44 12.24 -4.52
C LEU A 62 26.06 13.48 -5.19
N PRO A 63 27.08 14.10 -4.59
CA PRO A 63 27.86 15.12 -5.28
C PRO A 63 28.40 14.54 -6.60
N ASP A 64 28.16 15.22 -7.71
CA ASP A 64 28.92 14.98 -8.94
C ASP A 64 30.38 15.26 -8.62
N ASP A 65 31.19 14.21 -8.53
CA ASP A 65 32.65 14.35 -8.50
C ASP A 65 33.14 14.63 -9.93
N ASP A 66 32.74 15.80 -10.43
CA ASP A 66 33.21 16.39 -11.68
C ASP A 66 33.90 17.73 -11.37
N THR A 67 34.75 17.73 -10.34
CA THR A 67 35.76 18.79 -10.14
C THR A 67 37.04 18.20 -9.55
N THR A 68 37.64 17.25 -10.26
CA THR A 68 39.09 17.23 -10.36
C THR A 68 39.46 17.68 -11.76
N THR A 69 39.92 18.93 -11.85
CA THR A 69 40.66 19.45 -13.00
C THR A 69 41.85 18.54 -13.27
N LEU A 70 41.65 17.56 -14.17
CA LEU A 70 42.75 16.84 -14.79
C LEU A 70 43.51 17.87 -15.62
N HIS A 71 44.66 18.30 -15.10
CA HIS A 71 45.66 18.95 -15.92
C HIS A 71 45.90 18.06 -17.14
N ASP A 72 45.69 18.67 -18.31
CA ASP A 72 45.90 18.08 -19.62
C ASP A 72 47.39 17.76 -19.78
N ALA A 73 47.79 16.61 -19.25
CA ALA A 73 49.14 16.09 -19.39
C ALA A 73 49.25 15.56 -20.81
N SER A 74 49.93 16.36 -21.65
CA SER A 74 50.54 16.00 -22.93
C SER A 74 50.59 14.49 -23.18
N ARG A 75 50.02 14.05 -24.31
CA ARG A 75 50.07 12.67 -24.85
C ARG A 75 51.50 12.15 -24.89
N SER A 76 51.98 11.64 -23.76
CA SER A 76 53.25 10.94 -23.67
C SER A 76 53.08 9.60 -24.36
N LYS A 77 53.88 9.36 -25.40
CA LYS A 77 53.99 8.05 -26.09
C LYS A 77 54.67 6.98 -25.21
N ILE A 78 54.99 7.30 -23.95
CA ILE A 78 55.64 6.39 -23.02
C ILE A 78 54.56 5.55 -22.33
N CYS A 79 54.53 4.27 -22.66
CA CYS A 79 53.68 3.27 -22.02
C CYS A 79 54.53 2.09 -21.53
N LEU A 80 54.04 1.38 -20.52
CA LEU A 80 54.70 0.21 -19.95
C LEU A 80 53.87 -1.04 -20.25
N ILE A 81 54.51 -2.13 -20.66
CA ILE A 81 53.80 -3.41 -20.88
C ILE A 81 53.43 -4.00 -19.51
N ILE A 82 52.13 -4.04 -19.22
CA ILE A 82 51.58 -4.62 -17.99
C ILE A 82 51.12 -6.05 -18.28
N LYS A 83 51.83 -7.04 -17.74
CA LYS A 83 51.55 -8.47 -17.86
C LYS A 83 50.40 -8.92 -16.94
N SER A 84 50.32 -8.38 -15.73
CA SER A 84 49.29 -8.75 -14.75
C SER A 84 48.91 -7.59 -13.84
N ILE A 85 47.65 -7.55 -13.40
CA ILE A 85 47.15 -6.57 -12.44
C ILE A 85 46.73 -7.29 -11.15
N ALA A 86 47.35 -6.92 -10.02
CA ALA A 86 47.04 -7.45 -8.70
C ALA A 86 46.31 -6.40 -7.85
N LEU A 87 45.13 -6.76 -7.34
CA LEU A 87 44.38 -5.93 -6.40
C LEU A 87 44.67 -6.37 -4.96
N ILE A 88 45.06 -5.44 -4.11
CA ILE A 88 45.36 -5.67 -2.69
C ILE A 88 44.31 -4.95 -1.85
N GLY A 89 43.73 -5.63 -0.85
CA GLY A 89 42.73 -5.04 0.05
C GLY A 89 41.28 -5.13 -0.42
N ALA A 90 41.03 -5.64 -1.63
CA ALA A 90 39.70 -5.87 -2.17
C ALA A 90 39.08 -7.17 -1.60
N ARG A 91 38.18 -7.06 -0.61
CA ARG A 91 37.55 -8.20 0.09
C ARG A 91 36.03 -8.25 -0.11
N LEU A 92 35.36 -7.12 -0.34
CA LEU A 92 33.90 -7.03 -0.47
C LEU A 92 33.39 -7.53 -1.82
N ILE A 93 34.24 -7.55 -2.84
CA ILE A 93 33.90 -8.02 -4.19
C ILE A 93 34.76 -9.24 -4.52
N SER A 94 34.13 -10.23 -5.14
CA SER A 94 34.83 -11.46 -5.52
C SER A 94 35.96 -11.19 -6.49
N TYR A 95 37.05 -11.94 -6.37
CA TYR A 95 38.18 -11.86 -7.32
C TYR A 95 37.74 -12.05 -8.77
N ARG A 96 36.77 -12.95 -9.02
CA ARG A 96 36.23 -13.20 -10.37
C ARG A 96 35.61 -11.93 -10.98
N ASP A 97 34.79 -11.21 -10.22
CA ASP A 97 34.12 -10.01 -10.70
C ASP A 97 35.11 -8.86 -10.92
N LEU A 98 36.08 -8.71 -10.02
CA LEU A 98 37.15 -7.71 -10.14
C LEU A 98 38.08 -8.00 -11.31
N HIS A 99 38.54 -9.25 -11.46
CA HIS A 99 39.38 -9.66 -12.57
C HIS A 99 38.63 -9.53 -13.90
N GLY A 100 37.34 -9.89 -13.93
CA GLY A 100 36.47 -9.70 -15.10
C GLY A 100 36.36 -8.23 -15.53
N SER A 101 36.40 -7.27 -14.59
CA SER A 101 36.33 -5.85 -14.93
C SER A 101 37.63 -5.30 -15.51
N ILE A 102 38.79 -5.81 -15.07
CA ILE A 102 40.13 -5.29 -15.41
C ILE A 102 40.97 -6.11 -16.39
N SER A 103 40.64 -7.38 -16.64
CA SER A 103 41.42 -8.31 -17.48
C SER A 103 41.72 -7.78 -18.89
N ARG A 104 40.86 -6.92 -19.44
CA ARG A 104 41.05 -6.28 -20.75
C ARG A 104 42.32 -5.42 -20.86
N TRP A 105 42.90 -4.99 -19.73
CA TRP A 105 44.11 -4.16 -19.68
C TRP A 105 45.39 -4.99 -19.45
N GLU A 106 45.27 -6.27 -19.13
CA GLU A 106 46.42 -7.16 -19.00
C GLU A 106 47.00 -7.53 -20.37
N GLY A 107 48.32 -7.72 -20.43
CA GLY A 107 49.08 -7.99 -21.66
C GLY A 107 49.23 -6.80 -22.61
N ARG A 108 48.90 -5.57 -22.17
CA ARG A 108 48.91 -4.36 -23.01
C ARG A 108 49.93 -3.33 -22.53
N CYS A 109 50.31 -2.42 -23.44
CA CYS A 109 51.11 -1.24 -23.10
C CYS A 109 50.17 -0.16 -22.53
N LEU A 110 50.28 0.14 -21.23
CA LEU A 110 49.42 1.11 -20.55
C LEU A 110 50.19 2.41 -20.27
N GLY A 111 49.59 3.54 -20.64
CA GLY A 111 50.02 4.86 -20.18
C GLY A 111 49.33 5.25 -18.86
N ILE A 112 49.65 6.44 -18.35
CA ILE A 112 49.03 7.00 -17.13
C ILE A 112 47.50 7.06 -17.25
N ASP A 113 46.99 7.50 -18.40
CA ASP A 113 45.55 7.59 -18.64
C ASP A 113 44.88 6.22 -18.60
N ASP A 114 45.55 5.16 -19.09
CA ASP A 114 44.99 3.82 -19.07
C ASP A 114 45.01 3.23 -17.66
N ILE A 115 46.06 3.49 -16.88
CA ILE A 115 46.10 3.11 -15.46
C ILE A 115 44.97 3.84 -14.70
N ASN A 116 44.73 5.12 -14.96
CA ASN A 116 43.61 5.85 -14.37
C ASN A 116 42.25 5.24 -14.77
N LYS A 117 42.09 4.77 -16.01
CA LYS A 117 40.89 4.00 -16.42
C LYS A 117 40.74 2.69 -15.66
N VAL A 118 41.84 1.97 -15.38
CA VAL A 118 41.81 0.74 -14.56
C VAL A 118 41.34 1.07 -13.13
N LEU A 119 41.93 2.10 -12.49
CA LEU A 119 41.52 2.54 -11.16
C LEU A 119 40.04 2.93 -11.13
N LYS A 120 39.59 3.72 -12.11
CA LYS A 120 38.17 4.11 -12.26
C LYS A 120 37.27 2.89 -12.45
N ALA A 121 37.68 1.91 -13.25
CA ALA A 121 36.90 0.69 -13.48
C ALA A 121 36.74 -0.14 -12.19
N VAL A 122 37.79 -0.25 -11.38
CA VAL A 122 37.72 -0.90 -10.06
C VAL A 122 36.75 -0.13 -9.16
N THR A 123 36.95 1.18 -8.97
CA THR A 123 36.09 2.02 -8.13
C THR A 123 34.62 1.98 -8.57
N MET A 124 34.35 2.08 -9.88
CA MET A 124 32.98 2.02 -10.41
C MET A 124 32.29 0.67 -10.19
N LEU A 125 33.05 -0.44 -10.13
CA LEU A 125 32.48 -1.74 -9.78
C LEU A 125 31.96 -1.75 -8.33
N TYR A 126 32.70 -1.12 -7.41
CA TYR A 126 32.27 -0.94 -6.02
C TYR A 126 31.04 -0.04 -5.90
N VAL A 127 31.05 1.11 -6.58
CA VAL A 127 29.90 2.03 -6.62
C VAL A 127 28.66 1.33 -7.15
N LYS A 128 28.79 0.52 -8.22
CA LYS A 128 27.68 -0.28 -8.77
C LYS A 128 27.12 -1.29 -7.77
N ARG A 129 27.95 -1.81 -6.86
CA ARG A 129 27.53 -2.69 -5.74
C ARG A 129 27.04 -1.90 -4.51
N GLY A 130 27.01 -0.58 -4.59
CA GLY A 130 26.54 0.32 -3.53
C GLY A 130 27.61 0.73 -2.53
N TYR A 131 28.88 0.37 -2.71
CA TYR A 131 29.96 0.81 -1.81
C TYR A 131 30.50 2.16 -2.28
N ILE A 132 30.18 3.21 -1.54
CA ILE A 132 30.45 4.61 -1.95
C ILE A 132 31.75 5.17 -1.35
N ALA A 133 32.20 4.62 -0.22
CA ALA A 133 33.45 5.05 0.42
C ALA A 133 34.65 4.18 0.01
N VAL A 134 34.78 3.84 -1.28
CA VAL A 134 35.87 2.97 -1.76
C VAL A 134 36.78 3.74 -2.71
N ARG A 135 38.09 3.61 -2.50
CA ARG A 135 39.10 4.20 -3.39
C ARG A 135 40.15 3.19 -3.78
N ALA A 136 40.31 2.98 -5.09
CA ALA A 136 41.47 2.32 -5.66
C ALA A 136 42.57 3.37 -5.92
N TYR A 137 43.79 3.11 -5.47
CA TYR A 137 44.93 3.97 -5.75
C TYR A 137 46.18 3.16 -6.08
N LEU A 138 47.12 3.83 -6.74
CA LEU A 138 48.40 3.26 -7.14
C LEU A 138 49.46 3.60 -6.09
N PRO A 139 49.98 2.63 -5.31
CA PRO A 139 51.12 2.88 -4.43
C PRO A 139 52.39 3.07 -5.24
N GLU A 140 53.41 3.67 -4.61
CA GLU A 140 54.77 3.70 -5.15
C GLU A 140 55.29 2.26 -5.37
N GLN A 141 55.72 1.97 -6.60
CA GLN A 141 56.14 0.63 -7.01
C GLN A 141 57.02 0.68 -8.27
N ASP A 142 57.81 -0.37 -8.48
CA ASP A 142 58.56 -0.59 -9.70
C ASP A 142 57.74 -1.39 -10.72
N LEU A 143 57.50 -0.80 -11.90
CA LEU A 143 56.73 -1.39 -12.99
C LEU A 143 57.58 -2.04 -14.08
N ARG A 144 58.92 -2.07 -13.96
CA ARG A 144 59.82 -2.66 -14.98
C ARG A 144 59.52 -4.14 -15.26
N GLY A 145 59.04 -4.88 -14.25
CA GLY A 145 58.63 -6.28 -14.40
C GLY A 145 57.29 -6.48 -15.12
N GLY A 146 56.51 -5.41 -15.33
CA GLY A 146 55.17 -5.46 -15.91
C GLY A 146 54.09 -5.95 -14.95
N HIS A 147 54.30 -5.87 -13.63
CA HIS A 147 53.31 -6.28 -12.63
C HIS A 147 52.74 -5.05 -11.93
N LEU A 148 51.48 -4.74 -12.20
CA LEU A 148 50.79 -3.57 -11.62
C LEU A 148 50.08 -3.98 -10.32
N LYS A 149 50.43 -3.36 -9.20
CA LYS A 149 49.75 -3.52 -7.91
C LYS A 149 48.85 -2.31 -7.65
N ILE A 150 47.58 -2.55 -7.38
CA ILE A 150 46.59 -1.52 -7.02
C ILE A 150 46.10 -1.82 -5.61
N ILE A 151 46.13 -0.82 -4.73
CA ILE A 151 45.57 -0.95 -3.38
C ILE A 151 44.14 -0.41 -3.40
N VAL A 152 43.22 -1.20 -2.86
CA VAL A 152 41.81 -0.83 -2.69
C VAL A 152 41.56 -0.62 -1.20
N VAL A 153 41.14 0.60 -0.85
CA VAL A 153 40.71 0.94 0.52
C VAL A 153 39.20 0.86 0.55
N GLU A 154 38.71 -0.18 1.23
CA GLU A 154 37.29 -0.40 1.45
C GLU A 154 36.86 0.39 2.69
N GLY A 155 36.25 1.55 2.48
CA GLY A 155 35.86 2.42 3.57
C GLY A 155 34.68 1.90 4.37
N ARG A 156 34.67 2.26 5.65
CA ARG A 156 33.67 1.87 6.65
C ARG A 156 33.08 3.10 7.31
N VAL A 157 31.85 2.96 7.80
CA VAL A 157 31.23 3.99 8.62
C VAL A 157 31.94 4.04 9.97
N GLU A 158 32.55 5.18 10.28
CA GLU A 158 33.27 5.43 11.53
C GLU A 158 32.32 5.88 12.64
N ASP A 159 31.44 6.82 12.33
CA ASP A 159 30.46 7.37 13.27
C ASP A 159 29.23 7.90 12.52
N ILE A 160 28.15 8.12 13.25
CA ILE A 160 26.96 8.82 12.78
C ILE A 160 26.77 10.03 13.69
N ILE A 161 26.68 11.21 13.10
CA ILE A 161 26.51 12.48 13.81
C ILE A 161 25.22 13.18 13.34
N LEU A 162 24.74 14.13 14.14
CA LEU A 162 23.56 14.94 13.86
C LEU A 162 23.96 16.40 13.82
N ASP A 163 23.77 17.05 12.67
CA ASP A 163 24.09 18.46 12.44
C ASP A 163 25.52 18.82 12.93
N GLY A 164 26.51 17.99 12.61
CA GLY A 164 27.90 18.18 13.03
C GLY A 164 28.23 17.79 14.48
N HIS A 165 27.27 17.30 15.26
CA HIS A 165 27.43 16.97 16.68
C HIS A 165 27.23 15.48 16.97
N LYS A 166 27.89 14.97 18.00
CA LYS A 166 27.69 13.57 18.44
C LYS A 166 26.24 13.34 18.86
N VAL A 167 25.70 12.18 18.47
CA VAL A 167 24.33 11.77 18.83
C VAL A 167 24.15 11.74 20.35
N GLU A 168 23.25 12.59 20.83
CA GLU A 168 22.88 12.67 22.25
C GLU A 168 22.07 11.44 22.68
N ARG A 169 22.04 11.17 24.00
CA ARG A 169 21.31 10.01 24.55
C ARG A 169 19.83 9.99 24.16
N LYS A 170 19.19 11.16 24.00
CA LYS A 170 17.78 11.30 23.66
C LYS A 170 17.46 10.87 22.22
N ASP A 171 18.40 11.05 21.29
CA ASP A 171 18.22 10.74 19.85
C ASP A 171 18.83 9.38 19.46
N ARG A 172 19.53 8.71 20.38
CA ARG A 172 20.17 7.40 20.11
C ARG A 172 19.21 6.35 19.59
N SER A 173 17.98 6.32 20.10
CA SER A 173 16.98 5.34 19.66
C SER A 173 16.51 5.64 18.23
N GLU A 174 16.28 6.91 17.87
CA GLU A 174 15.96 7.37 16.50
C GLU A 174 17.06 6.94 15.51
N ILE A 175 18.33 7.05 15.89
CA ILE A 175 19.45 6.60 15.03
C ILE A 175 19.56 5.08 14.99
N THR A 176 19.39 4.40 16.12
CA THR A 176 19.57 2.93 16.21
C THR A 176 18.49 2.18 15.44
N THR A 177 17.24 2.65 15.46
CA THR A 177 16.14 2.01 14.72
C THR A 177 16.22 2.27 13.21
N ALA A 178 16.77 3.41 12.80
CA ALA A 178 16.99 3.73 11.38
C ALA A 178 18.24 3.01 10.81
N PHE A 179 19.38 3.06 11.51
CA PHE A 179 20.69 2.60 11.04
C PHE A 179 21.30 1.50 11.94
N PRO A 180 20.62 0.36 12.14
CA PRO A 180 21.13 -0.69 13.02
C PRO A 180 22.42 -1.29 12.47
N ASN A 181 23.43 -1.42 13.33
CA ASN A 181 24.72 -2.04 13.03
C ASN A 181 25.44 -1.47 11.79
N LEU A 182 25.35 -0.15 11.57
CA LEU A 182 26.05 0.49 10.44
C LEU A 182 27.49 0.90 10.81
N ILE A 183 27.72 1.35 12.05
CA ILE A 183 29.05 1.74 12.55
C ILE A 183 30.01 0.54 12.53
N GLY A 184 31.20 0.75 11.98
CA GLY A 184 32.25 -0.26 11.81
C GLY A 184 32.10 -1.12 10.55
N HIS A 185 30.95 -1.05 9.86
CA HIS A 185 30.68 -1.81 8.65
C HIS A 185 30.96 -1.00 7.38
N PRO A 186 31.16 -1.67 6.22
CA PRO A 186 31.37 -0.99 4.94
C PRO A 186 30.28 0.03 4.64
N ALA A 187 30.66 1.22 4.17
CA ALA A 187 29.71 2.27 3.82
C ALA A 187 28.93 1.91 2.55
N ASN A 188 27.78 1.25 2.76
CA ASN A 188 26.89 0.82 1.69
C ASN A 188 25.72 1.80 1.55
N LEU A 189 25.59 2.39 0.36
CA LEU A 189 24.54 3.34 -0.01
C LEU A 189 23.14 2.78 0.25
N ARG A 190 22.89 1.49 -0.03
CA ARG A 190 21.55 0.90 0.15
C ARG A 190 21.14 0.82 1.62
N ALA A 191 22.09 0.56 2.51
CA ALA A 191 21.84 0.56 3.95
C ALA A 191 21.58 1.98 4.48
N ILE A 192 22.31 2.97 3.94
CA ILE A 192 22.13 4.39 4.27
C ILE A 192 20.77 4.90 3.76
N GLU A 193 20.42 4.64 2.49
CA GLU A 193 19.12 4.93 1.91
C GLU A 193 17.99 4.28 2.72
N GLN A 194 18.18 3.03 3.15
CA GLN A 194 17.20 2.33 3.96
C GLN A 194 16.97 3.03 5.31
N GLY A 195 18.01 3.49 5.99
CA GLY A 195 17.83 4.21 7.26
C GLY A 195 17.18 5.59 7.07
N LEU A 196 17.57 6.33 6.02
CA LEU A 196 16.92 7.60 5.67
C LEU A 196 15.44 7.41 5.35
N ASP A 197 15.08 6.36 4.61
CA ASP A 197 13.69 5.97 4.35
C ASP A 197 12.91 5.76 5.66
N GLN A 198 13.51 5.12 6.67
CA GLN A 198 12.81 4.85 7.93
C GLN A 198 12.51 6.12 8.72
N ILE A 199 13.39 7.12 8.67
CA ILE A 199 13.16 8.43 9.27
C ILE A 199 12.12 9.20 8.45
N ASN A 200 12.29 9.26 7.13
CA ASN A 200 11.41 9.98 6.20
C ASN A 200 10.02 9.37 6.01
N ARG A 201 9.81 8.15 6.53
CA ARG A 201 8.48 7.53 6.63
C ARG A 201 7.54 8.35 7.53
N LEU A 202 8.10 9.05 8.52
CA LEU A 202 7.37 9.94 9.41
C LEU A 202 7.03 11.25 8.68
N PHE A 203 5.76 11.68 8.72
CA PHE A 203 5.34 12.92 8.06
C PHE A 203 5.96 14.16 8.72
N SER A 204 6.37 14.04 9.98
CA SER A 204 6.97 15.10 10.78
C SER A 204 8.49 15.16 10.68
N ARG A 205 9.11 14.37 9.80
CA ARG A 205 10.56 14.32 9.62
C ARG A 205 10.93 14.55 8.17
N GLN A 206 12.03 15.27 7.97
CA GLN A 206 12.72 15.33 6.70
C GLN A 206 14.22 15.21 6.96
N ALA A 207 14.78 14.05 6.65
CA ALA A 207 16.16 13.69 6.86
C ALA A 207 16.95 13.72 5.55
N THR A 208 18.11 14.35 5.60
CA THR A 208 19.14 14.32 4.56
C THR A 208 20.47 13.89 5.18
N LEU A 209 21.44 13.52 4.34
CA LEU A 209 22.71 13.00 4.80
C LEU A 209 23.86 13.54 3.94
N ASN A 210 24.92 13.94 4.62
CA ASN A 210 26.22 14.24 4.02
C ASN A 210 27.24 13.17 4.45
N LEU A 211 28.13 12.81 3.53
CA LEU A 211 29.20 11.86 3.80
C LEU A 211 30.50 12.65 4.01
N GLU A 212 31.02 12.62 5.24
CA GLU A 212 32.26 13.29 5.61
C GLU A 212 33.42 12.30 5.75
N ALA A 213 34.65 12.82 5.64
CA ALA A 213 35.85 12.04 5.91
C ALA A 213 36.01 11.78 7.41
N GLY A 214 36.26 10.53 7.78
CA GLY A 214 36.53 10.12 9.17
C GLY A 214 37.95 10.47 9.62
N LYS A 215 38.24 10.24 10.91
CA LYS A 215 39.56 10.47 11.50
C LYS A 215 40.53 9.33 11.20
N VAL A 216 40.00 8.13 10.99
CA VAL A 216 40.80 6.95 10.65
C VAL A 216 40.86 6.82 9.13
N SER A 217 42.00 6.35 8.59
CA SER A 217 42.11 6.04 7.16
C SER A 217 41.03 5.03 6.74
N GLY A 218 40.27 5.37 5.70
CA GLY A 218 39.10 4.59 5.27
C GLY A 218 37.87 4.71 6.18
N GLY A 219 37.88 5.60 7.16
CA GLY A 219 36.70 5.97 7.94
C GLY A 219 35.85 7.02 7.21
N SER A 220 34.54 6.91 7.31
CA SER A 220 33.59 7.93 6.85
C SER A 220 32.57 8.23 7.93
N ILE A 221 32.25 9.50 8.12
CA ILE A 221 31.25 9.95 9.09
C ILE A 221 29.96 10.26 8.32
N LEU A 222 28.83 9.77 8.83
CA LEU A 222 27.52 10.10 8.28
C LEU A 222 26.95 11.29 9.07
N ASP A 223 26.93 12.48 8.48
CA ASP A 223 26.30 13.66 9.08
C ASP A 223 24.84 13.74 8.64
N LEU A 224 23.94 13.50 9.58
CA LEU A 224 22.50 13.51 9.36
C LEU A 224 21.93 14.89 9.70
N HIS A 225 21.14 15.44 8.79
CA HIS A 225 20.36 16.65 9.03
C HIS A 225 18.89 16.29 9.05
N ILE A 226 18.24 16.41 10.21
CA ILE A 226 16.84 16.02 10.42
C ILE A 226 16.01 17.25 10.77
N VAL A 227 15.23 17.73 9.79
CA VAL A 227 14.25 18.80 10.03
C VAL A 227 13.02 18.19 10.69
N LYS A 228 12.78 18.56 11.96
CA LYS A 228 11.61 18.11 12.74
C LYS A 228 10.48 19.12 12.59
N GLN A 229 9.33 18.63 12.15
CA GLN A 229 8.07 19.37 12.12
C GLN A 229 7.17 18.91 13.28
N LYS A 230 5.98 19.49 13.35
CA LYS A 230 4.93 19.11 14.31
C LYS A 230 4.70 17.59 14.25
N PRO A 231 4.85 16.85 15.36
CA PRO A 231 4.82 15.38 15.38
C PRO A 231 3.40 14.82 15.30
N TRP A 232 2.39 15.66 15.09
CA TRP A 232 1.00 15.24 15.08
C TRP A 232 0.22 15.89 13.94
N SER A 233 -0.71 15.12 13.39
CA SER A 233 -1.61 15.56 12.33
C SER A 233 -3.04 15.20 12.70
N PHE A 234 -3.94 16.16 12.54
CA PHE A 234 -5.38 15.95 12.72
C PHE A 234 -6.10 16.23 11.40
N THR A 235 -6.99 15.33 11.02
CA THR A 235 -7.81 15.48 9.81
C THR A 235 -9.26 15.19 10.09
N VAL A 236 -10.13 15.98 9.46
CA VAL A 236 -11.58 15.78 9.47
C VAL A 236 -11.98 15.55 8.03
N SER A 237 -12.57 14.42 7.72
CA SER A 237 -13.07 14.12 6.38
C SER A 237 -14.54 13.76 6.43
N SER A 238 -15.28 14.10 5.38
CA SER A 238 -16.64 13.65 5.20
C SER A 238 -16.93 13.34 3.74
N ASP A 239 -17.71 12.30 3.53
CA ASP A 239 -18.08 11.82 2.21
C ASP A 239 -19.50 11.23 2.19
N ASN A 240 -19.97 10.85 1.01
CA ASN A 240 -21.24 10.16 0.80
C ASN A 240 -21.06 8.74 0.23
N LEU A 241 -19.99 8.06 0.65
CA LEU A 241 -19.60 6.74 0.15
C LEU A 241 -20.17 5.58 0.96
N GLY A 242 -20.91 5.86 2.04
CA GLY A 242 -21.55 4.84 2.87
C GLY A 242 -22.72 4.14 2.16
N ALA A 243 -23.16 3.02 2.74
CA ALA A 243 -24.29 2.26 2.21
C ALA A 243 -25.64 2.86 2.63
N GLN A 244 -26.68 2.64 1.83
CA GLN A 244 -28.02 3.17 2.11
C GLN A 244 -28.58 2.68 3.44
N ALA A 245 -28.35 1.40 3.77
CA ALA A 245 -28.90 0.78 4.97
C ALA A 245 -28.19 1.20 6.27
N THR A 246 -26.95 1.68 6.17
CA THR A 246 -26.06 1.90 7.33
C THR A 246 -25.56 3.35 7.38
N GLY A 247 -26.16 4.24 6.60
CA GLY A 247 -25.83 5.67 6.54
C GLY A 247 -24.96 6.02 5.34
N LEU A 248 -25.52 6.82 4.43
CA LEU A 248 -24.87 7.28 3.20
C LEU A 248 -23.71 8.24 3.49
N TYR A 249 -23.96 9.23 4.35
CA TYR A 249 -22.97 10.24 4.71
C TYR A 249 -22.09 9.70 5.83
N GLN A 250 -20.79 9.82 5.68
CA GLN A 250 -19.80 9.36 6.64
C GLN A 250 -18.91 10.54 7.00
N THR A 251 -18.52 10.63 8.27
CA THR A 251 -17.48 11.57 8.73
C THR A 251 -16.44 10.80 9.50
N ARG A 252 -15.17 11.01 9.14
CA ARG A 252 -14.01 10.39 9.76
C ARG A 252 -13.10 11.46 10.35
N LEU A 253 -12.85 11.34 11.65
CA LEU A 253 -11.82 12.06 12.37
C LEU A 253 -10.58 11.17 12.41
N SER A 254 -9.44 11.64 11.93
CA SER A 254 -8.18 10.88 11.97
C SER A 254 -7.09 11.69 12.66
N PHE A 255 -6.34 11.02 13.52
CA PHE A 255 -5.27 11.59 14.31
C PHE A 255 -4.04 10.71 14.18
N SER A 256 -2.92 11.30 13.79
CA SER A 256 -1.66 10.58 13.62
C SER A 256 -0.58 11.24 14.46
N PHE A 257 0.29 10.42 15.04
CA PHE A 257 1.47 10.84 15.78
C PHE A 257 2.69 10.11 15.29
N ASP A 258 3.78 10.85 15.15
CA ASP A 258 5.09 10.33 14.83
C ASP A 258 6.00 10.40 16.05
N ASP A 259 6.84 9.37 16.18
CA ASP A 259 8.01 9.31 17.05
C ASP A 259 7.70 9.48 18.55
N LEU A 260 6.64 8.81 19.04
CA LEU A 260 6.23 8.91 20.43
C LEU A 260 7.29 8.37 21.40
N PHE A 261 8.07 7.37 20.97
CA PHE A 261 9.11 6.74 21.78
C PHE A 261 10.53 7.12 21.35
N ALA A 262 10.71 8.17 20.53
CA ALA A 262 12.00 8.51 19.94
C ALA A 262 12.64 7.31 19.22
N SER A 263 11.82 6.54 18.49
CA SER A 263 12.20 5.25 17.89
C SER A 263 11.81 5.13 16.41
N ASN A 264 11.48 6.25 15.77
CA ASN A 264 10.87 6.30 14.43
C ASN A 264 9.53 5.57 14.35
N ASP A 265 8.80 5.47 15.45
CA ASP A 265 7.48 4.84 15.50
C ASP A 265 6.39 5.75 14.93
N GLN A 266 5.33 5.16 14.37
CA GLN A 266 4.19 5.91 13.81
C GLN A 266 2.88 5.31 14.31
N TRP A 267 1.99 6.18 14.76
CA TRP A 267 0.68 5.88 15.29
C TRP A 267 -0.39 6.57 14.48
N SER A 268 -1.50 5.88 14.23
CA SER A 268 -2.68 6.48 13.62
C SER A 268 -3.94 5.95 14.29
N PHE A 269 -4.86 6.83 14.64
CA PHE A 269 -6.17 6.51 15.17
C PHE A 269 -7.22 7.23 14.33
N SER A 270 -8.29 6.54 13.96
CA SER A 270 -9.41 7.19 13.29
C SER A 270 -10.74 6.68 13.80
N TYR A 271 -11.68 7.61 14.00
CA TYR A 271 -13.07 7.33 14.28
C TYR A 271 -13.92 7.78 13.11
N GLN A 272 -14.69 6.86 12.54
CA GLN A 272 -15.66 7.14 11.49
C GLN A 272 -17.06 6.80 11.98
N ARG A 273 -18.02 7.69 11.72
CA ARG A 273 -19.45 7.44 11.95
C ARG A 273 -20.31 7.87 10.77
N SER A 274 -21.48 7.25 10.64
CA SER A 274 -22.54 7.73 9.75
C SER A 274 -23.17 9.03 10.26
N MET A 275 -23.66 9.86 9.34
CA MET A 275 -24.37 11.12 9.60
C MET A 275 -25.79 11.10 9.00
N ASP A 276 -26.72 11.74 9.69
CA ASP A 276 -28.12 11.88 9.24
C ASP A 276 -28.29 13.14 8.41
N GLY A 277 -29.00 13.06 7.28
CA GLY A 277 -29.41 14.23 6.49
C GLY A 277 -28.32 14.96 5.69
N GLY A 278 -27.03 14.82 6.01
CA GLY A 278 -25.96 15.43 5.23
C GLY A 278 -24.55 15.32 5.82
N VAL A 279 -23.57 15.84 5.05
CA VAL A 279 -22.16 15.98 5.44
C VAL A 279 -22.04 16.95 6.63
N TYR A 280 -21.31 16.57 7.68
CA TYR A 280 -21.12 17.35 8.93
C TYR A 280 -22.39 17.63 9.76
N HIS A 281 -23.49 16.92 9.53
CA HIS A 281 -24.71 17.07 10.34
C HIS A 281 -24.68 16.11 11.55
N PHE A 282 -24.18 16.61 12.68
CA PHE A 282 -24.10 15.85 13.92
C PHE A 282 -25.44 15.87 14.66
N THR A 283 -26.03 14.69 14.84
CA THR A 283 -27.25 14.45 15.63
C THR A 283 -26.91 13.73 16.94
N ASP A 284 -27.79 13.87 17.94
CA ASP A 284 -27.79 13.08 19.18
C ASP A 284 -28.38 11.67 18.97
N GLU A 285 -28.96 11.41 17.80
CA GLU A 285 -29.46 10.10 17.42
C GLU A 285 -28.30 9.09 17.26
N ARG A 286 -28.59 7.82 17.52
CA ARG A 286 -27.59 6.76 17.43
C ARG A 286 -27.16 6.56 15.97
N PRO A 287 -25.86 6.72 15.62
CA PRO A 287 -25.39 6.54 14.26
C PRO A 287 -25.62 5.09 13.78
N ASN A 288 -26.02 4.94 12.51
CA ASN A 288 -26.27 3.67 11.83
C ASN A 288 -25.00 2.81 11.68
N SER A 289 -23.82 3.43 11.58
CA SER A 289 -22.54 2.71 11.55
C SER A 289 -21.43 3.49 12.21
N ASP A 290 -20.60 2.81 13.00
CA ASP A 290 -19.38 3.35 13.59
C ASP A 290 -18.20 2.43 13.30
N THR A 291 -17.03 3.01 13.07
CA THR A 291 -15.77 2.29 12.89
C THR A 291 -14.63 3.03 13.59
N VAL A 292 -13.92 2.31 14.45
CA VAL A 292 -12.67 2.76 15.09
C VAL A 292 -11.54 1.98 14.45
N THR A 293 -10.51 2.68 13.98
CA THR A 293 -9.29 2.07 13.45
C THR A 293 -8.08 2.60 14.21
N GLY A 294 -7.16 1.71 14.57
CA GLY A 294 -5.86 2.04 15.14
C GLY A 294 -4.76 1.35 14.35
N SER A 295 -3.64 2.01 14.11
CA SER A 295 -2.44 1.36 13.60
C SER A 295 -1.18 1.88 14.27
N PHE A 296 -0.20 0.99 14.43
CA PHE A 296 1.11 1.25 14.98
C PHE A 296 2.18 0.59 14.11
N SER A 297 3.34 1.24 13.96
CA SER A 297 4.48 0.66 13.26
C SER A 297 5.81 1.20 13.78
N ILE A 298 6.81 0.32 13.89
CA ILE A 298 8.16 0.64 14.32
C ILE A 298 9.20 -0.02 13.39
N PRO A 299 10.22 0.71 12.92
CA PRO A 299 11.26 0.17 12.06
C PRO A 299 12.48 -0.33 12.85
N TYR A 300 13.26 -1.21 12.23
CA TYR A 300 14.61 -1.59 12.63
C TYR A 300 15.44 -1.92 11.38
N GLY A 301 16.01 -0.88 10.77
CA GLY A 301 16.75 -0.96 9.50
C GLY A 301 15.89 -1.49 8.36
N TYR A 302 16.22 -2.69 7.88
CA TYR A 302 15.48 -3.36 6.80
C TYR A 302 14.15 -3.98 7.24
N TRP A 303 13.89 -4.06 8.55
CA TRP A 303 12.66 -4.60 9.11
C TRP A 303 11.70 -3.49 9.55
N THR A 304 10.41 -3.76 9.47
CA THR A 304 9.36 -2.95 10.08
C THR A 304 8.31 -3.88 10.65
N ALA A 305 7.96 -3.68 11.92
CA ALA A 305 6.88 -4.41 12.58
C ALA A 305 5.73 -3.46 12.87
N GLY A 306 4.51 -3.98 12.90
CA GLY A 306 3.36 -3.17 13.22
C GLY A 306 2.13 -3.98 13.60
N PHE A 307 1.08 -3.25 13.93
CA PHE A 307 -0.20 -3.78 14.35
C PHE A 307 -1.31 -2.89 13.82
N ASP A 308 -2.28 -3.50 13.14
CA ASP A 308 -3.50 -2.83 12.68
C ASP A 308 -4.71 -3.40 13.44
N GLY A 309 -5.58 -2.53 13.95
CA GLY A 309 -6.80 -2.89 14.65
C GLY A 309 -8.00 -2.13 14.08
N THR A 310 -9.09 -2.83 13.81
CA THR A 310 -10.36 -2.22 13.36
C THR A 310 -11.50 -2.80 14.15
N TRP A 311 -12.28 -1.95 14.80
CA TRP A 311 -13.56 -2.31 15.42
C TRP A 311 -14.68 -1.58 14.71
N SER A 312 -15.82 -2.23 14.51
CA SER A 312 -17.01 -1.56 14.01
C SER A 312 -18.28 -2.12 14.59
N GLN A 313 -19.33 -1.30 14.51
CA GLN A 313 -20.69 -1.69 14.79
C GLN A 313 -21.64 -1.07 13.79
N TYR A 314 -22.79 -1.72 13.61
CA TYR A 314 -23.85 -1.15 12.81
C TYR A 314 -25.22 -1.52 13.37
N HIS A 315 -26.20 -0.71 12.99
CA HIS A 315 -27.60 -1.04 13.06
C HIS A 315 -28.30 -0.57 11.79
N SER A 316 -29.31 -1.31 11.37
CA SER A 316 -30.09 -0.99 10.17
C SER A 316 -31.51 -1.51 10.32
N SER A 317 -32.41 -0.97 9.51
CA SER A 317 -33.78 -1.46 9.36
C SER A 317 -34.02 -1.91 7.92
N VAL A 318 -34.49 -3.14 7.75
CA VAL A 318 -34.99 -3.65 6.47
C VAL A 318 -36.52 -3.62 6.53
N LYS A 319 -37.17 -3.00 5.53
CA LYS A 319 -38.63 -3.06 5.42
C LYS A 319 -39.10 -4.51 5.25
N GLY A 320 -39.75 -5.04 6.27
CA GLY A 320 -40.48 -6.30 6.19
C GLY A 320 -41.92 -6.07 5.72
N ILE A 321 -42.67 -7.17 5.61
CA ILE A 321 -44.05 -7.17 5.11
C ILE A 321 -45.01 -6.56 6.14
N PHE A 322 -44.78 -6.85 7.42
CA PHE A 322 -45.65 -6.44 8.53
C PHE A 322 -44.99 -5.42 9.47
N SER A 323 -43.68 -5.52 9.64
CA SER A 323 -42.89 -4.62 10.47
C SER A 323 -41.48 -4.47 9.92
N ASP A 324 -40.81 -3.44 10.36
CA ASP A 324 -39.39 -3.23 10.13
C ASP A 324 -38.59 -4.35 10.82
N ILE A 325 -37.56 -4.84 10.12
CA ILE A 325 -36.69 -5.91 10.58
C ILE A 325 -35.35 -5.29 10.91
N LEU A 326 -35.13 -5.13 12.21
CA LEU A 326 -33.91 -4.55 12.74
C LEU A 326 -32.77 -5.56 12.63
N THR A 327 -31.65 -5.12 12.08
CA THR A 327 -30.42 -5.89 12.06
C THR A 327 -29.32 -5.09 12.73
N SER A 328 -28.41 -5.78 13.39
CA SER A 328 -27.25 -5.15 14.00
C SER A 328 -26.08 -6.11 14.05
N GLY A 329 -24.89 -5.57 14.17
CA GLY A 329 -23.71 -6.41 14.30
C GLY A 329 -22.50 -5.65 14.79
N LYS A 330 -21.51 -6.41 15.24
CA LYS A 330 -20.22 -5.93 15.73
C LYS A 330 -19.12 -6.73 15.07
N SER A 331 -18.03 -6.06 14.72
CA SER A 331 -16.84 -6.73 14.20
C SER A 331 -15.56 -6.19 14.81
N LEU A 332 -14.57 -7.06 14.94
CA LEU A 332 -13.21 -6.73 15.39
C LEU A 332 -12.22 -7.46 14.50
N SER A 333 -11.24 -6.73 13.97
CA SER A 333 -10.14 -7.26 13.17
C SER A 333 -8.81 -6.82 13.80
N LEU A 334 -7.97 -7.77 14.17
CA LEU A 334 -6.63 -7.51 14.73
C LEU A 334 -5.58 -8.13 13.81
N THR A 335 -4.58 -7.36 13.41
CA THR A 335 -3.58 -7.77 12.41
C THR A 335 -2.18 -7.29 12.77
N PRO A 336 -1.42 -8.04 13.60
CA PRO A 336 0.03 -7.89 13.65
C PRO A 336 0.67 -8.27 12.32
N TRP A 337 1.77 -7.59 12.00
CA TRP A 337 2.54 -7.84 10.79
C TRP A 337 4.01 -7.51 10.96
N ILE A 338 4.83 -8.14 10.11
CA ILE A 338 6.25 -7.87 10.00
C ILE A 338 6.63 -7.82 8.52
N SER A 339 7.43 -6.83 8.14
CA SER A 339 7.86 -6.58 6.77
C SER A 339 9.38 -6.46 6.70
N ARG A 340 9.97 -6.96 5.62
CA ARG A 340 11.41 -6.85 5.35
C ARG A 340 11.69 -6.45 3.92
N VAL A 341 12.48 -5.41 3.72
CA VAL A 341 13.08 -5.08 2.42
C VAL A 341 14.15 -6.11 2.08
N ILE A 342 13.96 -6.83 0.98
CA ILE A 342 14.85 -7.93 0.54
C ILE A 342 15.76 -7.53 -0.61
N ALA A 343 15.36 -6.54 -1.41
CA ALA A 343 16.16 -6.04 -2.53
C ALA A 343 15.88 -4.55 -2.74
N ARG A 344 16.92 -3.79 -3.11
CA ARG A 344 16.83 -2.37 -3.41
C ARG A 344 17.94 -1.96 -4.37
N ASP A 345 17.60 -1.08 -5.29
CA ASP A 345 18.54 -0.34 -6.12
C ASP A 345 18.10 1.15 -6.23
N GLN A 346 18.61 1.88 -7.24
CA GLN A 346 18.28 3.29 -7.47
C GLN A 346 16.84 3.52 -7.94
N GLU A 347 16.27 2.55 -8.65
CA GLU A 347 14.99 2.69 -9.35
C GLU A 347 13.90 1.83 -8.71
N GLY A 348 14.26 0.82 -7.91
CA GLY A 348 13.31 -0.14 -7.37
C GLY A 348 13.58 -0.61 -5.94
N LYS A 349 12.51 -1.10 -5.32
CA LYS A 349 12.47 -1.64 -3.96
C LYS A 349 11.57 -2.87 -3.93
N THR A 350 12.03 -3.95 -3.31
CA THR A 350 11.30 -5.21 -3.16
C THR A 350 11.29 -5.64 -1.70
N TRP A 351 10.12 -6.01 -1.20
CA TRP A 351 9.96 -6.43 0.18
C TRP A 351 8.89 -7.52 0.35
N LEU A 352 9.00 -8.22 1.46
CA LEU A 352 8.09 -9.29 1.84
C LEU A 352 7.42 -8.93 3.15
N THR A 353 6.12 -9.18 3.26
CA THR A 353 5.35 -8.95 4.49
C THR A 353 4.64 -10.23 4.92
N GLY A 354 4.75 -10.57 6.20
CA GLY A 354 3.95 -11.61 6.84
C GLY A 354 2.91 -10.95 7.75
N ARG A 355 1.64 -11.36 7.62
CA ARG A 355 0.53 -10.88 8.46
C ARG A 355 -0.20 -12.06 9.09
N LEU A 356 -0.71 -11.85 10.29
CA LEU A 356 -1.65 -12.77 10.93
C LEU A 356 -2.89 -11.98 11.33
N THR A 357 -4.05 -12.34 10.80
CA THR A 357 -5.29 -11.60 11.02
C THR A 357 -6.29 -12.46 11.79
N TRP A 358 -6.87 -11.90 12.85
CA TRP A 358 -8.05 -12.45 13.54
C TRP A 358 -9.24 -11.54 13.30
N LYS A 359 -10.35 -12.13 12.83
CA LYS A 359 -11.62 -11.44 12.64
C LYS A 359 -12.68 -12.07 13.52
N TYR A 360 -13.39 -11.24 14.27
CA TYR A 360 -14.53 -11.59 15.08
C TYR A 360 -15.74 -10.87 14.52
N ALA A 361 -16.86 -11.57 14.39
CA ALA A 361 -18.11 -11.03 13.91
C ALA A 361 -19.27 -11.61 14.72
N ASP A 362 -20.13 -10.74 15.25
CA ASP A 362 -21.41 -11.12 15.84
C ASP A 362 -22.53 -10.33 15.18
N ASN A 363 -23.53 -11.02 14.69
CA ASN A 363 -24.63 -10.46 13.90
C ASN A 363 -25.97 -10.89 14.48
N PHE A 364 -26.92 -9.96 14.51
CA PHE A 364 -28.22 -10.11 15.14
C PHE A 364 -29.34 -9.67 14.18
N ILE A 365 -30.46 -10.40 14.21
CA ILE A 365 -31.71 -10.04 13.53
C ILE A 365 -32.79 -10.02 14.59
N LEU A 366 -33.52 -8.90 14.71
CA LEU A 366 -34.55 -8.69 15.74
C LEU A 366 -34.03 -9.01 17.16
N GLY A 367 -32.77 -8.66 17.42
CA GLY A 367 -32.08 -8.93 18.70
C GLY A 367 -31.60 -10.37 18.90
N SER A 368 -31.92 -11.30 17.99
CA SER A 368 -31.48 -12.71 18.07
C SER A 368 -30.19 -12.93 17.29
N ARG A 369 -29.21 -13.61 17.90
CA ARG A 369 -27.92 -13.90 17.27
C ARG A 369 -28.07 -14.89 16.11
N ILE A 370 -27.33 -14.65 15.02
CA ILE A 370 -27.32 -15.52 13.84
C ILE A 370 -25.99 -16.25 13.74
N ASP A 371 -25.97 -17.52 14.17
CA ASP A 371 -24.72 -18.31 14.28
C ASP A 371 -24.01 -18.48 12.93
N VAL A 372 -24.75 -18.70 11.84
CA VAL A 372 -24.18 -18.89 10.49
C VAL A 372 -23.47 -17.65 9.94
N SER A 373 -23.69 -16.47 10.51
CA SER A 373 -22.99 -15.22 10.15
C SER A 373 -22.11 -14.69 11.29
N SER A 374 -22.18 -15.28 12.49
CA SER A 374 -21.47 -14.84 13.68
C SER A 374 -20.32 -15.80 13.97
N ARG A 375 -19.10 -15.42 13.59
CA ARG A 375 -17.95 -16.32 13.51
C ARG A 375 -16.64 -15.63 13.88
N LYS A 376 -15.66 -16.47 14.21
CA LYS A 376 -14.26 -16.09 14.42
C LYS A 376 -13.42 -16.70 13.31
N LEU A 377 -12.63 -15.90 12.59
CA LEU A 377 -11.74 -16.36 11.52
C LEU A 377 -10.30 -15.99 11.87
N ALA A 378 -9.34 -16.87 11.57
CA ALA A 378 -7.92 -16.54 11.55
C ALA A 378 -7.33 -16.88 10.18
N PHE A 379 -6.44 -16.04 9.67
CA PHE A 379 -5.66 -16.36 8.48
C PHE A 379 -4.28 -15.69 8.50
N ALA A 380 -3.31 -16.37 7.91
CA ALA A 380 -1.99 -15.81 7.62
C ALA A 380 -1.93 -15.29 6.18
N THR A 381 -1.30 -14.15 5.97
CA THR A 381 -1.04 -13.58 4.65
C THR A 381 0.46 -13.41 4.43
N PHE A 382 0.96 -13.93 3.31
CA PHE A 382 2.30 -13.69 2.81
C PHE A 382 2.22 -12.77 1.60
N GLU A 383 2.86 -11.62 1.68
CA GLU A 383 2.79 -10.55 0.69
C GLU A 383 4.16 -10.35 0.05
N PHE A 384 4.18 -10.26 -1.27
CA PHE A 384 5.29 -9.80 -2.07
C PHE A 384 4.94 -8.44 -2.65
N ASP A 385 5.83 -7.49 -2.43
CA ASP A 385 5.68 -6.10 -2.84
C ASP A 385 6.90 -5.66 -3.64
N HIS A 386 6.65 -5.01 -4.78
CA HIS A 386 7.70 -4.43 -5.61
C HIS A 386 7.27 -3.08 -6.16
N MET A 387 8.13 -2.09 -6.04
CA MET A 387 7.96 -0.76 -6.61
C MET A 387 9.15 -0.47 -7.51
N HIS A 388 8.92 0.07 -8.71
CA HIS A 388 9.98 0.38 -9.66
C HIS A 388 9.63 1.61 -10.51
N GLN A 389 10.58 2.53 -10.66
CA GLN A 389 10.48 3.65 -11.58
C GLN A 389 10.68 3.14 -13.01
N TRP A 390 9.68 3.33 -13.87
CA TRP A 390 9.69 2.81 -15.24
C TRP A 390 9.00 3.76 -16.21
N LEU A 391 9.68 4.11 -17.31
CA LEU A 391 9.18 4.99 -18.38
C LEU A 391 8.69 6.37 -17.91
N GLY A 392 9.35 6.93 -16.89
CA GLY A 392 8.97 8.22 -16.28
C GLY A 392 7.72 8.14 -15.40
N GLY A 393 7.28 6.94 -15.05
CA GLY A 393 6.23 6.67 -14.07
C GLY A 393 6.71 5.72 -12.98
N GLU A 394 5.81 5.34 -12.08
CA GLU A 394 6.06 4.40 -10.99
C GLU A 394 5.13 3.18 -11.14
N LEU A 395 5.73 2.00 -11.24
CA LEU A 395 5.07 0.70 -11.26
C LEU A 395 5.04 0.12 -9.85
N ASN A 396 3.88 -0.31 -9.40
CA ASN A 396 3.65 -0.97 -8.12
C ASN A 396 3.04 -2.35 -8.36
N VAL A 397 3.67 -3.39 -7.79
CA VAL A 397 3.25 -4.79 -7.87
C VAL A 397 3.00 -5.32 -6.47
N TYR A 398 1.84 -5.94 -6.27
CA TYR A 398 1.46 -6.63 -5.05
C TYR A 398 0.97 -8.04 -5.39
N LEU A 399 1.48 -9.04 -4.67
CA LEU A 399 0.98 -10.42 -4.69
C LEU A 399 0.80 -10.89 -3.25
N GLY A 400 -0.39 -11.37 -2.90
CA GLY A 400 -0.72 -11.85 -1.56
C GLY A 400 -1.25 -13.28 -1.60
N PHE A 401 -0.66 -14.16 -0.81
CA PHE A 401 -1.18 -15.50 -0.54
C PHE A 401 -1.78 -15.57 0.86
N HIS A 402 -3.04 -15.93 0.95
CA HIS A 402 -3.81 -16.01 2.19
C HIS A 402 -4.15 -17.47 2.49
N ARG A 403 -3.87 -17.91 3.73
CA ARG A 403 -4.19 -19.23 4.22
C ARG A 403 -4.98 -19.12 5.52
N GLY A 404 -6.22 -19.58 5.50
CA GLY A 404 -7.05 -19.72 6.69
C GLY A 404 -6.48 -20.74 7.68
N LEU A 405 -6.62 -20.44 8.96
CA LEU A 405 -6.07 -21.20 10.08
C LEU A 405 -7.18 -21.51 11.09
N ALA A 406 -7.07 -22.65 11.78
CA ALA A 406 -7.88 -23.00 12.92
C ALA A 406 -7.01 -22.88 14.19
N ILE A 407 -6.82 -21.65 14.66
CA ILE A 407 -6.01 -21.35 15.85
C ILE A 407 -6.81 -20.49 16.83
N LEU A 408 -6.56 -20.62 18.13
CA LEU A 408 -7.19 -19.79 19.17
C LEU A 408 -8.74 -19.82 19.09
N ASP A 409 -9.34 -21.00 18.99
CA ASP A 409 -10.81 -21.17 18.96
C ASP A 409 -11.48 -20.41 17.79
N THR A 410 -10.81 -20.38 16.64
CA THR A 410 -11.40 -19.87 15.39
C THR A 410 -12.10 -20.99 14.63
N TYR A 411 -13.02 -20.61 13.74
CA TYR A 411 -13.85 -21.52 12.95
C TYR A 411 -13.02 -22.65 12.35
N ASP A 412 -13.26 -23.89 12.76
CA ASP A 412 -12.60 -25.08 12.21
C ASP A 412 -13.58 -25.81 11.27
N ASP A 413 -13.19 -25.95 10.01
CA ASP A 413 -13.95 -26.65 8.98
C ASP A 413 -14.19 -28.12 9.36
N LYS A 414 -13.37 -28.72 10.24
CA LYS A 414 -13.50 -30.12 10.69
C LYS A 414 -14.61 -30.33 11.72
N GLU A 415 -14.95 -29.30 12.49
CA GLU A 415 -15.99 -29.37 13.53
C GLU A 415 -17.40 -29.23 12.95
N GLN A 416 -17.50 -28.96 11.65
CA GLN A 416 -18.75 -28.73 10.94
C GLN A 416 -19.32 -30.06 10.41
N GLU A 417 -20.21 -30.69 11.19
CA GLU A 417 -20.91 -31.90 10.76
C GLU A 417 -21.88 -31.64 9.58
N ASN A 418 -21.93 -32.55 8.60
CA ASN A 418 -22.91 -32.54 7.49
C ASN A 418 -22.91 -31.30 6.57
N VAL A 419 -21.80 -30.57 6.52
CA VAL A 419 -21.68 -29.40 5.66
C VAL A 419 -21.32 -29.79 4.22
N SER A 420 -22.06 -29.26 3.25
CA SER A 420 -21.86 -29.56 1.82
C SER A 420 -20.44 -29.27 1.35
N SER A 421 -19.93 -29.99 0.35
CA SER A 421 -18.58 -29.80 -0.22
C SER A 421 -18.30 -28.36 -0.69
N ASN A 422 -19.36 -27.61 -1.02
CA ASN A 422 -19.25 -26.24 -1.52
C ASN A 422 -19.53 -25.17 -0.46
N ALA A 423 -19.68 -25.54 0.81
CA ALA A 423 -19.86 -24.55 1.85
C ALA A 423 -18.63 -23.64 2.01
N PRO A 424 -18.82 -22.39 2.44
CA PRO A 424 -17.73 -21.51 2.79
C PRO A 424 -16.76 -22.13 3.79
N LYS A 425 -15.45 -21.98 3.53
CA LYS A 425 -14.38 -22.54 4.36
C LYS A 425 -13.68 -21.47 5.17
N GLY A 426 -13.40 -21.76 6.44
CA GLY A 426 -12.52 -21.00 7.31
C GLY A 426 -11.05 -21.22 6.99
N GLN A 427 -10.64 -22.46 6.66
CA GLN A 427 -9.27 -22.79 6.24
C GLN A 427 -9.11 -22.67 4.72
N PHE A 428 -9.59 -21.56 4.15
CA PHE A 428 -9.51 -21.28 2.72
C PHE A 428 -8.08 -21.02 2.23
N ARG A 429 -7.87 -21.10 0.92
CA ARG A 429 -6.69 -20.58 0.22
C ARG A 429 -7.13 -19.48 -0.72
N LYS A 430 -6.41 -18.36 -0.74
CA LYS A 430 -6.79 -17.22 -1.58
C LYS A 430 -5.54 -16.50 -2.06
N TRP A 431 -5.52 -16.14 -3.33
CA TRP A 431 -4.51 -15.30 -3.95
C TRP A 431 -5.14 -13.95 -4.26
N SER A 432 -4.42 -12.88 -3.98
CA SER A 432 -4.77 -11.52 -4.36
C SER A 432 -3.60 -10.90 -5.12
N PHE A 433 -3.88 -10.13 -6.15
CA PHE A 433 -2.84 -9.40 -6.87
C PHE A 433 -3.29 -7.99 -7.20
N SER A 434 -2.33 -7.08 -7.29
CA SER A 434 -2.55 -5.73 -7.80
C SER A 434 -1.35 -5.24 -8.58
N LEU A 435 -1.62 -4.56 -9.70
CA LEU A 435 -0.65 -3.92 -10.56
C LEU A 435 -1.10 -2.47 -10.76
N GLY A 436 -0.38 -1.52 -10.16
CA GLY A 436 -0.61 -0.09 -10.27
C GLY A 436 0.47 0.58 -11.10
N TYR A 437 0.11 1.53 -11.96
CA TYR A 437 1.08 2.36 -12.67
C TYR A 437 0.62 3.82 -12.70
N VAL A 438 1.47 4.72 -12.22
CA VAL A 438 1.22 6.16 -12.21
C VAL A 438 2.27 6.85 -13.07
N ARG A 439 1.85 7.61 -14.07
CA ARG A 439 2.75 8.32 -14.97
C ARG A 439 2.33 9.78 -15.15
N PRO A 440 3.09 10.75 -14.61
CA PRO A 440 2.99 12.13 -15.05
C PRO A 440 3.60 12.28 -16.44
N PHE A 441 2.96 13.05 -17.31
CA PHE A 441 3.51 13.39 -18.62
C PHE A 441 3.00 14.76 -19.08
N SER A 442 3.79 15.44 -19.89
CA SER A 442 3.42 16.73 -20.48
C SER A 442 3.12 16.55 -21.95
N PHE A 443 2.05 17.18 -22.43
CA PHE A 443 1.73 17.26 -23.84
C PHE A 443 1.45 18.73 -24.19
N HIS A 444 2.32 19.33 -25.01
CA HIS A 444 2.37 20.78 -25.20
C HIS A 444 2.49 21.50 -23.84
N SER A 445 1.68 22.54 -23.60
CA SER A 445 1.67 23.32 -22.36
C SER A 445 0.82 22.68 -21.24
N TYR A 446 0.28 21.46 -21.45
CA TYR A 446 -0.60 20.80 -20.49
C TYR A 446 0.11 19.64 -19.80
N HIS A 447 -0.05 19.56 -18.49
CA HIS A 447 0.49 18.49 -17.65
C HIS A 447 -0.61 17.50 -17.29
N PHE A 448 -0.38 16.22 -17.55
CA PHE A 448 -1.33 15.15 -17.27
C PHE A 448 -0.73 14.15 -16.28
N ARG A 449 -1.62 13.44 -15.58
CA ARG A 449 -1.28 12.26 -14.79
C ARG A 449 -2.20 11.13 -15.20
N TYR A 450 -1.62 10.03 -15.66
CA TYR A 450 -2.34 8.79 -15.91
C TYR A 450 -2.13 7.84 -14.74
N ASN A 451 -3.23 7.35 -14.16
CA ASN A 451 -3.24 6.36 -13.09
C ASN A 451 -4.01 5.13 -13.56
N THR A 452 -3.40 3.96 -13.50
CA THR A 452 -4.05 2.69 -13.84
C THR A 452 -3.82 1.66 -12.74
N LEU A 453 -4.87 0.90 -12.42
CA LEU A 453 -4.85 -0.13 -11.38
C LEU A 453 -5.60 -1.36 -11.87
N LEU A 454 -4.89 -2.47 -12.05
CA LEU A 454 -5.46 -3.80 -12.25
C LEU A 454 -5.38 -4.56 -10.93
N SER A 455 -6.50 -5.05 -10.41
CA SER A 455 -6.53 -5.80 -9.16
C SER A 455 -7.50 -6.97 -9.23
N GLY A 456 -7.18 -8.06 -8.55
CA GLY A 456 -8.00 -9.25 -8.59
C GLY A 456 -7.74 -10.21 -7.44
N GLN A 457 -8.59 -11.23 -7.40
CA GLN A 457 -8.58 -12.28 -6.41
C GLN A 457 -8.92 -13.61 -7.08
N TRP A 458 -8.27 -14.67 -6.62
CA TRP A 458 -8.58 -16.03 -6.99
C TRP A 458 -8.56 -16.95 -5.76
N SER A 459 -9.52 -17.87 -5.66
CA SER A 459 -9.59 -18.91 -4.64
C SER A 459 -10.18 -20.19 -5.23
N PRO A 460 -9.55 -21.35 -4.96
CA PRO A 460 -10.14 -22.65 -5.31
C PRO A 460 -11.26 -23.06 -4.33
N ASP A 461 -11.31 -22.43 -3.15
CA ASP A 461 -12.24 -22.76 -2.07
C ASP A 461 -13.45 -21.81 -2.10
N THR A 462 -14.60 -22.25 -1.59
CA THR A 462 -15.73 -21.34 -1.37
C THR A 462 -15.40 -20.41 -0.21
N LEU A 463 -15.56 -19.10 -0.41
CA LEU A 463 -15.24 -18.10 0.61
C LEU A 463 -16.50 -17.64 1.35
N PHE A 464 -16.32 -17.28 2.61
CA PHE A 464 -17.29 -16.45 3.31
C PHE A 464 -17.39 -15.10 2.61
N GLY A 465 -18.57 -14.49 2.65
CA GLY A 465 -18.80 -13.25 1.93
C GLY A 465 -17.83 -12.13 2.32
N SER A 466 -17.44 -12.04 3.59
CA SER A 466 -16.45 -11.07 4.06
C SER A 466 -15.05 -11.21 3.43
N GLU A 467 -14.76 -12.37 2.83
CA GLU A 467 -13.49 -12.69 2.18
C GLU A 467 -13.58 -12.69 0.65
N GLN A 468 -14.77 -12.50 0.09
CA GLN A 468 -15.02 -12.43 -1.34
C GLN A 468 -14.57 -11.09 -1.95
N ILE A 469 -14.26 -11.12 -3.24
CA ILE A 469 -14.09 -9.88 -4.01
C ILE A 469 -15.46 -9.30 -4.32
N SER A 470 -15.59 -7.99 -4.16
CA SER A 470 -16.79 -7.23 -4.50
C SER A 470 -16.52 -6.31 -5.70
N LEU A 471 -17.45 -6.30 -6.65
CA LEU A 471 -17.39 -5.54 -7.90
C LEU A 471 -18.53 -4.52 -7.97
N GLY A 472 -18.17 -3.25 -8.15
CA GLY A 472 -19.03 -2.09 -8.05
C GLY A 472 -18.68 -1.24 -6.81
N GLY A 473 -18.95 0.07 -6.87
CA GLY A 473 -18.65 1.02 -5.81
C GLY A 473 -17.35 1.79 -6.03
N ASN A 474 -17.02 2.68 -5.10
CA ASN A 474 -15.87 3.60 -5.23
C ASN A 474 -14.48 2.91 -5.24
N SER A 475 -14.37 1.74 -4.62
CA SER A 475 -13.12 1.00 -4.45
C SER A 475 -12.78 0.06 -5.62
N SER A 476 -13.75 -0.28 -6.48
CA SER A 476 -13.58 -1.19 -7.62
C SER A 476 -14.01 -0.54 -8.94
N VAL A 477 -15.18 -0.90 -9.48
CA VAL A 477 -15.76 -0.30 -10.71
C VAL A 477 -16.73 0.82 -10.33
N ARG A 478 -16.38 2.07 -10.63
CA ARG A 478 -17.23 3.25 -10.38
C ARG A 478 -18.47 3.23 -11.27
N GLY A 479 -19.53 3.93 -10.86
CA GLY A 479 -20.79 4.06 -11.60
C GLY A 479 -22.01 3.48 -10.87
N VAL A 480 -21.77 2.67 -9.84
CA VAL A 480 -22.77 2.20 -8.87
C VAL A 480 -22.31 2.55 -7.47
N ARG A 481 -23.25 2.69 -6.53
CA ARG A 481 -22.94 3.17 -5.19
C ARG A 481 -22.38 2.04 -4.33
N GLU A 482 -23.05 0.90 -4.38
CA GLU A 482 -22.69 -0.31 -3.66
C GLU A 482 -22.28 -1.39 -4.66
N ALA A 483 -21.44 -2.33 -4.21
CA ALA A 483 -21.06 -3.47 -5.01
C ALA A 483 -22.29 -4.27 -5.45
N VAL A 484 -22.27 -4.72 -6.70
CA VAL A 484 -23.38 -5.44 -7.34
C VAL A 484 -23.08 -6.93 -7.41
N TYR A 485 -21.81 -7.28 -7.62
CA TYR A 485 -21.36 -8.66 -7.72
C TYR A 485 -20.37 -9.00 -6.62
N TYR A 486 -20.43 -10.24 -6.16
CA TYR A 486 -19.61 -10.75 -5.08
C TYR A 486 -19.22 -12.18 -5.39
N GLY A 487 -17.93 -12.51 -5.27
CA GLY A 487 -17.50 -13.85 -5.62
C GLY A 487 -16.13 -14.24 -5.11
N ASN A 488 -15.83 -15.52 -5.28
CA ASN A 488 -14.55 -16.07 -4.84
C ASN A 488 -13.41 -15.63 -5.78
N ASN A 489 -13.74 -15.45 -7.07
CA ASN A 489 -12.83 -15.16 -8.17
C ASN A 489 -13.30 -13.94 -8.95
N GLY A 490 -12.43 -12.94 -9.14
CA GLY A 490 -12.75 -11.77 -9.94
C GLY A 490 -11.57 -10.82 -10.13
N VAL A 491 -11.74 -9.90 -11.06
CA VAL A 491 -10.74 -8.90 -11.45
C VAL A 491 -11.42 -7.60 -11.84
N PHE A 492 -10.79 -6.48 -11.55
CA PHE A 492 -11.18 -5.18 -12.06
C PHE A 492 -9.96 -4.38 -12.50
N TRP A 493 -10.18 -3.49 -13.46
CA TRP A 493 -9.17 -2.62 -14.05
C TRP A 493 -9.72 -1.19 -14.09
N ARG A 494 -9.03 -0.28 -13.41
CA ARG A 494 -9.37 1.13 -13.32
C ARG A 494 -8.37 1.95 -14.11
N ASN A 495 -8.86 2.94 -14.83
CA ASN A 495 -8.04 3.87 -15.58
C ASN A 495 -8.53 5.28 -15.28
N GLU A 496 -7.61 6.19 -15.02
CA GLU A 496 -7.91 7.58 -14.74
C GLU A 496 -6.88 8.47 -15.40
N LEU A 497 -7.35 9.49 -16.11
CA LEU A 497 -6.54 10.53 -16.71
C LEU A 497 -6.94 11.85 -16.08
N SER A 498 -6.00 12.47 -15.35
CA SER A 498 -6.17 13.78 -14.74
C SER A 498 -5.37 14.84 -15.50
N LEU A 499 -5.96 16.01 -15.73
CA LEU A 499 -5.24 17.20 -16.19
C LEU A 499 -4.83 18.01 -14.96
N LEU A 500 -3.54 18.31 -14.80
CA LEU A 500 -3.00 19.01 -13.65
C LEU A 500 -2.96 20.51 -13.93
N LEU A 501 -3.94 21.24 -13.43
CA LEU A 501 -3.99 22.70 -13.54
C LEU A 501 -3.48 23.35 -12.24
N PRO A 502 -2.74 24.47 -12.33
CA PRO A 502 -2.41 25.25 -11.15
C PRO A 502 -3.72 25.73 -10.48
N GLY A 503 -3.74 25.71 -9.14
CA GLY A 503 -4.82 26.29 -8.35
C GLY A 503 -4.74 27.81 -8.27
N PHE A 504 -5.06 28.38 -7.11
CA PHE A 504 -4.96 29.82 -6.91
C PHE A 504 -3.50 30.30 -6.87
N THR A 505 -3.25 31.48 -7.43
CA THR A 505 -1.91 32.08 -7.57
C THR A 505 -1.47 32.92 -6.37
N SER A 506 -2.43 33.40 -5.56
CA SER A 506 -2.19 34.15 -4.33
C SER A 506 -1.71 33.24 -3.19
N GLU A 507 -0.73 33.68 -2.40
CA GLU A 507 -0.18 32.88 -1.29
C GLU A 507 -1.22 32.45 -0.26
N ARG A 508 -2.19 33.32 0.08
CA ARG A 508 -3.27 32.97 1.03
C ARG A 508 -4.18 31.89 0.46
N ASP A 509 -4.52 32.00 -0.82
CA ASP A 509 -5.49 31.12 -1.47
C ASP A 509 -4.86 29.77 -1.87
N ARG A 510 -3.55 29.73 -2.08
CA ARG A 510 -2.79 28.49 -2.34
C ARG A 510 -2.82 27.52 -1.15
N LYS A 511 -2.93 28.03 0.09
CA LYS A 511 -3.14 27.19 1.28
C LYS A 511 -4.48 26.44 1.24
N LEU A 512 -5.49 27.06 0.62
CA LEU A 512 -6.81 26.48 0.44
C LEU A 512 -6.86 25.54 -0.77
N MET A 513 -6.34 25.97 -1.92
CA MET A 513 -6.31 25.17 -3.15
C MET A 513 -5.07 25.51 -3.99
N SER A 514 -4.07 24.64 -3.91
CA SER A 514 -2.81 24.74 -4.66
C SER A 514 -2.91 24.08 -6.04
N GLN A 515 -3.80 23.11 -6.21
CA GLN A 515 -3.95 22.34 -7.43
C GLN A 515 -5.43 22.04 -7.72
N PHE A 516 -5.83 22.17 -8.98
CA PHE A 516 -7.12 21.75 -9.48
C PHE A 516 -6.92 20.73 -10.60
N SER A 517 -7.61 19.59 -10.54
CA SER A 517 -7.37 18.46 -11.42
C SER A 517 -8.68 17.84 -11.91
N PRO A 518 -9.25 18.31 -13.03
CA PRO A 518 -10.33 17.58 -13.68
C PRO A 518 -9.83 16.24 -14.19
N TYR A 519 -10.65 15.20 -14.09
CA TYR A 519 -10.28 13.85 -14.50
C TYR A 519 -11.43 13.10 -15.16
N LEU A 520 -11.03 12.18 -16.03
CA LEU A 520 -11.89 11.19 -16.66
C LEU A 520 -11.42 9.81 -16.26
N ALA A 521 -12.36 8.92 -15.96
CA ALA A 521 -12.07 7.58 -15.54
C ALA A 521 -12.92 6.55 -16.27
N PHE A 522 -12.33 5.39 -16.54
CA PHE A 522 -12.97 4.26 -17.20
C PHE A 522 -12.56 2.96 -16.51
N ASP A 523 -13.56 2.26 -15.99
CA ASP A 523 -13.38 1.10 -15.14
C ASP A 523 -14.07 -0.13 -15.74
N LEU A 524 -13.41 -1.27 -15.66
CA LEU A 524 -13.89 -2.56 -16.14
C LEU A 524 -13.77 -3.59 -15.04
N GLY A 525 -14.66 -4.57 -15.00
CA GLY A 525 -14.39 -5.75 -14.18
C GLY A 525 -15.35 -6.91 -14.39
N ALA A 526 -14.94 -8.04 -13.86
CA ALA A 526 -15.65 -9.30 -13.97
C ALA A 526 -15.48 -10.13 -12.69
N VAL A 527 -16.56 -10.74 -12.24
CA VAL A 527 -16.60 -11.73 -11.15
C VAL A 527 -17.20 -13.01 -11.72
N THR A 528 -16.62 -14.15 -11.35
CA THR A 528 -17.11 -15.47 -11.78
C THR A 528 -18.47 -15.74 -11.16
N ASP A 529 -19.43 -16.19 -11.96
CA ASP A 529 -20.75 -16.58 -11.49
C ASP A 529 -20.77 -18.10 -11.22
N ASP A 530 -20.98 -18.48 -9.96
CA ASP A 530 -21.06 -19.86 -9.50
C ASP A 530 -21.87 -19.90 -8.19
N ALA A 531 -23.19 -19.90 -8.34
CA ALA A 531 -24.12 -19.91 -7.20
C ALA A 531 -23.90 -21.12 -6.27
N SER A 532 -23.40 -22.24 -6.81
CA SER A 532 -23.11 -23.43 -6.01
C SER A 532 -21.98 -23.20 -5.01
N LYS A 533 -21.09 -22.24 -5.29
CA LYS A 533 -19.97 -21.81 -4.44
C LYS A 533 -20.17 -20.41 -3.88
N ASN A 534 -21.42 -20.02 -3.61
CA ASN A 534 -21.75 -18.71 -3.02
C ASN A 534 -21.23 -17.51 -3.84
N SER A 535 -21.04 -17.65 -5.16
CA SER A 535 -20.49 -16.61 -6.03
C SER A 535 -21.57 -16.08 -6.97
N PHE A 536 -21.94 -14.80 -6.80
CA PHE A 536 -22.94 -14.11 -7.63
C PHE A 536 -22.21 -13.14 -8.54
N GLY A 537 -21.85 -13.64 -9.73
CA GLY A 537 -20.92 -13.00 -10.64
C GLY A 537 -21.57 -12.18 -11.76
N GLY A 538 -20.73 -11.52 -12.53
CA GLY A 538 -21.15 -10.65 -13.62
C GLY A 538 -20.04 -9.73 -14.07
N ARG A 539 -20.32 -8.91 -15.08
CA ARG A 539 -19.39 -7.91 -15.64
C ARG A 539 -19.95 -6.50 -15.46
N LEU A 540 -19.07 -5.55 -15.13
CA LEU A 540 -19.39 -4.13 -15.03
C LEU A 540 -18.45 -3.28 -15.90
N VAL A 541 -19.02 -2.24 -16.49
CA VAL A 541 -18.29 -1.17 -17.18
C VAL A 541 -18.78 0.17 -16.64
N GLY A 542 -17.88 0.98 -16.13
CA GLY A 542 -18.15 2.27 -15.52
C GLY A 542 -17.37 3.40 -16.16
N ALA A 543 -17.95 4.59 -16.19
CA ALA A 543 -17.25 5.82 -16.56
C ALA A 543 -17.51 6.91 -15.53
N THR A 544 -16.49 7.71 -15.26
CA THR A 544 -16.53 8.79 -14.28
C THR A 544 -15.96 10.06 -14.87
N LEU A 545 -16.62 11.18 -14.60
CA LEU A 545 -16.08 12.53 -14.79
C LEU A 545 -16.06 13.20 -13.42
N GLY A 546 -14.96 13.81 -13.05
CA GLY A 546 -14.84 14.50 -11.78
C GLY A 546 -13.75 15.56 -11.79
N PHE A 547 -13.60 16.21 -10.65
CA PHE A 547 -12.44 17.04 -10.38
C PHE A 547 -11.98 16.84 -8.94
N HIS A 548 -10.67 16.97 -8.79
CA HIS A 548 -10.00 16.94 -7.51
C HIS A 548 -9.34 18.30 -7.27
N ALA A 549 -9.63 18.91 -6.12
CA ALA A 549 -9.04 20.16 -5.68
C ALA A 549 -8.24 19.90 -4.41
N ALA A 550 -6.92 20.15 -4.46
CA ALA A 550 -6.02 19.91 -3.33
C ALA A 550 -5.33 21.19 -2.91
N GLY A 551 -5.12 21.35 -1.61
CA GLY A 551 -4.35 22.40 -0.96
C GLY A 551 -3.63 21.86 0.28
N GLU A 552 -2.98 22.76 1.01
CA GLU A 552 -2.31 22.42 2.27
C GLU A 552 -3.34 22.03 3.34
N MET A 553 -4.43 22.79 3.45
CA MET A 553 -5.46 22.62 4.49
C MET A 553 -6.67 21.81 4.03
N MET A 554 -6.95 21.74 2.72
CA MET A 554 -8.18 21.16 2.21
C MET A 554 -7.93 20.25 1.01
N ASP A 555 -8.74 19.21 0.90
CA ASP A 555 -8.74 18.25 -0.21
C ASP A 555 -10.20 17.90 -0.52
N VAL A 556 -10.64 18.13 -1.76
CA VAL A 556 -12.02 17.91 -2.20
C VAL A 556 -12.02 17.09 -3.49
N ASP A 557 -12.84 16.05 -3.53
CA ASP A 557 -13.17 15.29 -4.74
C ASP A 557 -14.67 15.37 -4.98
N LEU A 558 -15.04 15.80 -6.19
CA LEU A 558 -16.43 15.75 -6.68
C LEU A 558 -16.44 14.94 -7.96
N SER A 559 -17.26 13.90 -8.01
CA SER A 559 -17.32 13.04 -9.19
C SER A 559 -18.73 12.57 -9.50
N TYR A 560 -19.02 12.51 -10.79
CA TYR A 560 -20.23 11.92 -11.34
C TYR A 560 -19.83 10.65 -12.08
N SER A 561 -20.35 9.53 -11.61
CA SER A 561 -20.08 8.21 -12.18
C SER A 561 -21.34 7.60 -12.76
N ASN A 562 -21.24 7.02 -13.96
CA ASN A 562 -22.33 6.34 -14.63
C ASN A 562 -21.90 4.92 -15.03
N LEU A 563 -22.78 3.95 -14.79
CA LEU A 563 -22.59 2.58 -15.24
C LEU A 563 -23.02 2.45 -16.71
N LEU A 564 -22.08 2.06 -17.56
CA LEU A 564 -22.30 1.93 -19.00
C LEU A 564 -22.85 0.55 -19.38
N LYS A 565 -22.42 -0.51 -18.67
CA LYS A 565 -22.86 -1.88 -18.94
C LYS A 565 -22.83 -2.72 -17.67
N ALA A 566 -23.85 -3.56 -17.51
CA ALA A 566 -23.94 -4.60 -16.48
C ALA A 566 -24.41 -5.91 -17.11
N SER A 567 -23.96 -7.05 -16.59
CA SER A 567 -24.45 -8.38 -17.02
C SER A 567 -25.90 -8.64 -16.61
N THR A 568 -26.33 -8.11 -15.47
CA THR A 568 -27.68 -8.25 -14.94
C THR A 568 -28.32 -6.88 -14.72
N PRO A 569 -29.65 -6.75 -14.88
CA PRO A 569 -30.35 -5.52 -14.52
C PRO A 569 -30.14 -5.18 -13.04
N LEU A 570 -29.81 -3.91 -12.76
CA LEU A 570 -29.64 -3.43 -11.40
C LEU A 570 -30.99 -3.36 -10.67
N GLU A 571 -30.98 -3.63 -9.35
CA GLU A 571 -32.13 -3.36 -8.50
C GLU A 571 -32.49 -1.87 -8.52
N LYS A 572 -33.79 -1.54 -8.39
CA LYS A 572 -34.31 -0.16 -8.43
C LYS A 572 -33.61 0.81 -7.47
N GLY A 573 -33.00 0.33 -6.37
CA GLY A 573 -32.30 1.13 -5.36
C GLY A 573 -30.82 1.47 -5.69
N ASN A 574 -30.17 0.69 -6.55
CA ASN A 574 -28.77 0.90 -6.94
C ASN A 574 -28.72 1.44 -8.38
N ARG A 575 -29.24 2.68 -8.56
CA ARG A 575 -29.24 3.35 -9.86
C ARG A 575 -27.81 3.50 -10.37
N GLY A 576 -27.56 3.20 -11.65
CA GLY A 576 -26.25 3.31 -12.30
C GLY A 576 -25.75 4.75 -12.52
N ARG A 577 -26.19 5.73 -11.72
CA ARG A 577 -25.76 7.13 -11.76
C ARG A 577 -25.55 7.61 -10.34
N VAL A 578 -24.32 7.98 -10.02
CA VAL A 578 -23.92 8.32 -8.64
C VAL A 578 -23.11 9.60 -8.66
N LEU A 579 -23.53 10.57 -7.84
CA LEU A 579 -22.73 11.73 -7.48
C LEU A 579 -22.00 11.42 -6.18
N GLN A 580 -20.68 11.48 -6.20
CA GLN A 580 -19.83 11.25 -5.05
C GLN A 580 -19.14 12.56 -4.66
N VAL A 581 -19.12 12.83 -3.37
CA VAL A 581 -18.46 13.99 -2.76
C VAL A 581 -17.58 13.47 -1.65
N ARG A 582 -16.33 13.94 -1.61
CA ARG A 582 -15.43 13.79 -0.48
C ARG A 582 -14.79 15.12 -0.20
N ALA A 583 -14.77 15.53 1.06
CA ALA A 583 -14.02 16.67 1.54
C ALA A 583 -13.16 16.25 2.73
N LEU A 584 -11.95 16.77 2.82
CA LEU A 584 -11.02 16.53 3.91
C LEU A 584 -10.35 17.85 4.29
N LEU A 585 -10.28 18.12 5.58
CA LEU A 585 -9.60 19.25 6.19
C LEU A 585 -8.41 18.74 7.02
N ARG A 586 -7.27 19.43 6.97
CA ARG A 586 -6.02 19.13 7.69
C ARG A 586 -5.68 20.26 8.65
N PHE A 587 -5.27 19.91 9.88
CA PHE A 587 -4.97 20.84 10.98
C PHE A 587 -3.62 20.53 11.67
#